data_AF-A0A8K1C887-F1
#
_entry.id   AF-A0A8K1C887-F1
#
_cell.length_a   1.000
_cell.length_b   1.000
_cell.length_c   1.000
_cell.angle_alpha   90.00
_cell.angle_beta   90.00
_cell.angle_gamma   90.00
#
_symmetry.space_group_name_H-M   'P 1'
#
loop_
_entity.id
_entity.type
_entity.pdbx_description
1 polymer ?
#
loop_
_entity_poly.entity_id
_entity_poly.type
_entity_poly.pdbx_seq_one_letter_code
_entity_poly.pdbx_strand_id
1 'polypeptide(L)'
;MDGKPMVARVALVNRILHELDERHIVVVRGSRMTGKSSVATAISHVLQKMYAGNAKLHIFHFALAQWEINDTFEASFEEKFRVSWYHAAKVLPRSGYIVYLVVDDALVVDCEEKSLSPSLGNYAFWSVVRRLIPNLRVLLVVGDGSTLRSISYVSPVDLTRNVVDNKDLKFAHDEIREYVFKCFRGIGNLEVSEAIDMDTSRWFLVFCDHLEWLTGGHVGLCVATIDTLNK
;
A
#
# COMPACT_ATOMS: atom_id res chain seq x y z
N MET A 1 -19.20 -4.91 -1.81
CA MET A 1 -18.38 -4.21 -0.80
C MET A 1 -19.00 -2.85 -0.62
N ASP A 2 -19.61 -2.61 0.53
CA ASP A 2 -20.23 -1.33 0.85
C ASP A 2 -19.15 -0.25 0.88
N GLY A 3 -19.26 0.71 -0.04
CA GLY A 3 -18.29 1.79 -0.20
C GLY A 3 -18.31 2.70 1.01
N LYS A 4 -17.51 2.38 2.03
CA LYS A 4 -17.16 3.35 3.08
C LYS A 4 -16.46 4.54 2.41
N PRO A 5 -16.80 5.79 2.76
CA PRO A 5 -16.13 6.95 2.19
C PRO A 5 -14.65 6.88 2.54
N MET A 6 -13.80 6.90 1.52
CA MET A 6 -12.36 6.85 1.65
C MET A 6 -11.82 8.25 1.35
N VAL A 7 -11.00 8.80 2.25
CA VAL A 7 -10.16 9.95 1.89
C VAL A 7 -9.25 9.49 0.77
N ALA A 8 -9.27 10.18 -0.36
CA ALA A 8 -8.68 9.67 -1.60
C ALA A 8 -7.13 9.62 -1.54
N ARG A 9 -6.51 10.30 -0.56
CA ARG A 9 -5.04 10.37 -0.33
C ARG A 9 -4.26 10.57 -1.63
N VAL A 10 -4.80 11.41 -2.51
CA VAL A 10 -4.40 11.49 -3.93
C VAL A 10 -2.93 11.85 -4.06
N ALA A 11 -2.45 12.79 -3.24
CA ALA A 11 -1.04 13.20 -3.23
C ALA A 11 -0.09 12.03 -2.90
N LEU A 12 -0.42 11.23 -1.88
CA LEU A 12 0.37 10.06 -1.51
C LEU A 12 0.37 8.99 -2.61
N VAL A 13 -0.80 8.69 -3.17
CA VAL A 13 -0.94 7.71 -4.26
C VAL A 13 -0.13 8.14 -5.48
N ASN A 14 -0.25 9.42 -5.88
CA ASN A 14 0.50 9.96 -7.02
C ASN A 14 2.01 9.95 -6.78
N ARG A 15 2.46 10.30 -5.56
CA ARG A 15 3.88 10.20 -5.18
C ARG A 15 4.38 8.76 -5.31
N ILE A 16 3.64 7.77 -4.80
CA ILE A 16 4.05 6.36 -4.89
C ILE A 16 4.10 5.90 -6.35
N LEU A 17 3.12 6.26 -7.18
CA LEU A 17 3.11 5.93 -8.60
C LEU A 17 4.31 6.53 -9.33
N HIS A 18 4.62 7.81 -9.07
CA HIS A 18 5.79 8.46 -9.65
C HIS A 18 7.10 7.76 -9.22
N GLU A 19 7.24 7.42 -7.94
CA GLU A 19 8.41 6.71 -7.43
C GLU A 19 8.52 5.29 -8.00
N LEU A 20 7.38 4.62 -8.25
CA LEU A 20 7.37 3.34 -8.97
C LEU A 20 7.90 3.54 -10.39
N ASP A 21 7.42 4.54 -11.11
CA ASP A 21 7.82 4.82 -12.49
C ASP A 21 9.32 5.11 -12.62
N GLU A 22 9.88 5.90 -11.69
CA GLU A 22 11.29 6.30 -11.66
C GLU A 22 12.23 5.20 -11.11
N ARG A 23 11.83 4.51 -10.04
CA ARG A 23 12.74 3.65 -9.27
C ARG A 23 12.46 2.17 -9.37
N HIS A 24 11.40 1.80 -10.07
CA HIS A 24 10.91 0.43 -10.27
C HIS A 24 10.43 -0.30 -9.00
N ILE A 25 11.00 -0.03 -7.83
CA ILE A 25 10.65 -0.69 -6.57
C ILE A 25 10.48 0.35 -5.48
N VAL A 26 9.30 0.34 -4.86
CA VAL A 26 8.93 1.21 -3.73
C VAL A 26 8.48 0.34 -2.57
N VAL A 27 8.93 0.70 -1.37
CA VAL A 27 8.54 0.05 -0.12
C VAL A 27 7.63 0.97 0.68
N VAL A 28 6.45 0.48 1.05
CA VAL A 28 5.55 1.13 2.00
C VAL A 28 5.71 0.44 3.34
N ARG A 29 6.36 1.10 4.29
CA ARG A 29 6.61 0.60 5.63
C ARG A 29 5.76 1.34 6.64
N GLY A 30 5.15 0.59 7.54
CA GLY A 30 4.52 1.22 8.70
C GLY A 30 3.92 0.26 9.71
N SER A 31 3.56 0.81 10.87
CA SER A 31 2.94 0.11 11.98
C SER A 31 1.55 -0.41 11.61
N ARG A 32 0.95 -1.22 12.48
CA ARG A 32 -0.42 -1.67 12.29
C ARG A 32 -1.38 -0.46 12.23
N MET A 33 -2.45 -0.62 11.44
CA MET A 33 -3.55 0.36 11.33
C MET A 33 -3.18 1.74 10.77
N THR A 34 -2.03 1.90 10.11
CA THR A 34 -1.67 3.14 9.38
C THR A 34 -2.26 3.20 7.97
N GLY A 35 -3.10 2.24 7.57
CA GLY A 35 -3.75 2.27 6.26
C GLY A 35 -2.90 1.80 5.08
N LYS A 36 -1.81 1.06 5.32
CA LYS A 36 -0.95 0.51 4.26
C LYS A 36 -1.70 -0.28 3.19
N SER A 37 -2.50 -1.27 3.60
CA SER A 37 -3.31 -2.09 2.70
C SER A 37 -4.35 -1.25 1.94
N SER A 38 -4.89 -0.20 2.57
CA SER A 38 -5.78 0.76 1.91
C SER A 38 -5.04 1.53 0.81
N VAL A 39 -3.80 1.97 1.05
CA VAL A 39 -2.95 2.62 0.05
C VAL A 39 -2.60 1.67 -1.10
N ALA A 40 -2.23 0.42 -0.82
CA ALA A 40 -1.95 -0.59 -1.83
C ALA A 40 -3.17 -0.89 -2.72
N THR A 41 -4.36 -0.96 -2.10
CA THR A 41 -5.64 -1.11 -2.79
C THR A 41 -5.97 0.10 -3.65
N ALA A 42 -5.77 1.32 -3.13
CA ALA A 42 -6.00 2.55 -3.87
C ALA A 42 -5.09 2.65 -5.09
N ILE A 43 -3.80 2.32 -4.96
CA ILE A 43 -2.84 2.27 -6.07
C ILE A 43 -3.29 1.27 -7.13
N SER A 44 -3.66 0.05 -6.72
CA SER A 44 -4.16 -0.97 -7.64
C SER A 44 -5.39 -0.49 -8.42
N HIS A 45 -6.33 0.18 -7.75
CA HIS A 45 -7.53 0.73 -8.36
C HIS A 45 -7.22 1.87 -9.33
N VAL A 46 -6.31 2.78 -8.95
CA VAL A 46 -5.88 3.89 -9.82
C VAL A 46 -5.16 3.35 -11.05
N LEU A 47 -4.27 2.36 -10.92
CA LEU A 47 -3.61 1.70 -12.04
C LEU A 47 -4.63 1.03 -12.98
N GLN A 48 -5.61 0.30 -12.43
CA GLN A 48 -6.68 -0.31 -13.24
C GLN A 48 -7.48 0.73 -14.02
N LYS A 49 -7.77 1.88 -13.42
CA LYS A 49 -8.49 2.98 -14.08
C LYS A 49 -7.65 3.69 -15.14
N MET A 50 -6.42 4.07 -14.81
CA MET A 50 -5.54 4.80 -15.74
C MET A 50 -5.25 4.00 -17.01
N TYR A 51 -5.19 2.67 -16.89
CA TYR A 51 -4.83 1.77 -17.97
C TYR A 51 -5.97 0.84 -18.38
N ALA A 52 -7.22 1.22 -18.10
CA ALA A 52 -8.39 0.47 -18.51
C ALA A 52 -8.38 0.27 -20.04
N GLY A 53 -8.33 -0.99 -20.48
CA GLY A 53 -8.27 -1.34 -21.91
C GLY A 53 -6.85 -1.41 -22.50
N ASN A 54 -5.80 -1.14 -21.73
CA ASN A 54 -4.43 -1.35 -22.19
C ASN A 54 -4.02 -2.82 -22.03
N ALA A 55 -4.08 -3.58 -23.13
CA ALA A 55 -3.68 -5.00 -23.17
C ALA A 55 -2.18 -5.24 -22.85
N LYS A 56 -1.38 -4.18 -22.72
CA LYS A 56 0.03 -4.24 -22.37
C LYS A 56 0.31 -3.95 -20.89
N LEU A 57 -0.72 -3.78 -20.06
CA LEU A 57 -0.57 -3.65 -18.62
C LEU A 57 -1.04 -4.90 -17.88
N HIS A 58 -0.22 -5.40 -16.96
CA HIS A 58 -0.63 -6.43 -16.00
C HIS A 58 -0.44 -5.94 -14.56
N ILE A 59 -1.45 -6.15 -13.72
CA ILE A 59 -1.42 -5.79 -12.29
C ILE A 59 -1.67 -7.05 -11.50
N PHE A 60 -0.70 -7.47 -10.70
CA PHE A 60 -0.83 -8.57 -9.75
C PHE A 60 -0.87 -7.98 -8.34
N HIS A 61 -1.99 -8.13 -7.64
CA HIS A 61 -2.14 -7.69 -6.25
C HIS A 61 -2.41 -8.91 -5.36
N PHE A 62 -1.54 -9.15 -4.39
CA PHE A 62 -1.67 -10.26 -3.45
C PHE A 62 -1.00 -9.96 -2.10
N ALA A 63 -1.52 -10.57 -1.04
CA ALA A 63 -0.88 -10.55 0.27
C ALA A 63 -0.09 -11.84 0.49
N LEU A 64 1.18 -11.74 0.90
CA LEU A 64 2.03 -12.91 1.17
C LEU A 64 1.67 -13.62 2.48
N ALA A 65 1.19 -12.88 3.49
CA ALA A 65 0.78 -13.47 4.76
C ALA A 65 -0.41 -14.45 4.65
N GLN A 66 -1.12 -14.46 3.51
CA GLN A 66 -2.24 -15.37 3.27
C GLN A 66 -1.80 -16.71 2.66
N TRP A 67 -0.52 -16.88 2.34
CA TRP A 67 -0.04 -18.06 1.65
C TRP A 67 0.37 -19.11 2.68
N GLU A 68 0.01 -20.37 2.42
CA GLU A 68 0.25 -21.46 3.37
C GLU A 68 1.76 -21.68 3.56
N ILE A 69 2.17 -21.94 4.81
CA ILE A 69 3.58 -22.05 5.22
C ILE A 69 4.32 -23.18 4.48
N ASN A 70 3.58 -24.19 3.99
CA ASN A 70 4.16 -25.36 3.36
C ASN A 70 4.24 -25.27 1.83
N ASP A 71 3.65 -24.23 1.23
CA ASP A 71 3.69 -24.04 -0.21
C ASP A 71 4.89 -23.18 -0.64
N THR A 72 5.42 -23.48 -1.81
CA THR A 72 6.41 -22.61 -2.46
C THR A 72 5.72 -21.36 -3.00
N PHE A 73 6.43 -20.23 -3.03
CA PHE A 73 5.91 -18.99 -3.63
C PHE A 73 5.39 -19.23 -5.04
N GLU A 74 6.11 -20.00 -5.86
CA GLU A 74 5.72 -20.29 -7.23
C GLU A 74 4.39 -21.05 -7.32
N ALA A 75 4.20 -22.04 -6.45
CA ALA A 75 2.96 -22.82 -6.41
C ALA A 75 1.77 -21.94 -6.02
N SER A 76 1.88 -21.16 -4.94
CA SER A 76 0.80 -20.26 -4.51
C SER A 76 0.53 -19.14 -5.53
N PHE A 77 1.57 -18.62 -6.21
CA PHE A 77 1.40 -17.65 -7.29
C PHE A 77 0.63 -18.26 -8.46
N GLU A 78 1.02 -19.46 -8.90
CA GLU A 78 0.38 -20.15 -10.02
C GLU A 78 -1.05 -20.55 -9.70
N GLU A 79 -1.33 -21.01 -8.49
CA GLU A 79 -2.70 -21.30 -8.05
C GLU A 79 -3.58 -20.05 -8.10
N LYS A 80 -3.09 -18.93 -7.57
CA LYS A 80 -3.85 -17.68 -7.47
C LYS A 80 -4.08 -17.02 -8.82
N PHE A 81 -3.05 -16.95 -9.66
CA PHE A 81 -3.09 -16.19 -10.92
C PHE A 81 -3.26 -17.06 -12.16
N ARG A 82 -3.27 -18.39 -12.01
CA ARG A 82 -3.36 -19.38 -13.10
C ARG A 82 -2.27 -19.19 -14.16
N VAL A 83 -1.12 -18.65 -13.74
CA VAL A 83 0.06 -18.40 -14.57
C VAL A 83 1.29 -18.74 -13.74
N SER A 84 2.16 -19.60 -14.26
CA SER A 84 3.39 -19.93 -13.55
C SER A 84 4.34 -18.73 -13.48
N TRP A 85 5.01 -18.56 -12.34
CA TRP A 85 5.90 -17.43 -12.08
C TRP A 85 7.02 -17.30 -13.12
N TYR A 86 7.61 -18.43 -13.52
CA TYR A 86 8.65 -18.46 -14.56
C TYR A 86 8.10 -18.21 -15.97
N HIS A 87 6.83 -18.56 -16.25
CA HIS A 87 6.20 -18.24 -17.53
C HIS A 87 5.87 -16.75 -17.62
N ALA A 88 5.31 -16.17 -16.54
CA ALA A 88 5.14 -14.73 -16.40
C ALA A 88 6.47 -14.00 -16.68
N ALA A 89 7.57 -14.48 -16.10
CA ALA A 89 8.90 -13.94 -16.35
C ALA A 89 9.38 -14.01 -17.81
N LYS A 90 8.89 -14.96 -18.62
CA LYS A 90 9.25 -15.09 -20.03
C LYS A 90 8.38 -14.26 -20.96
N VAL A 91 7.10 -14.08 -20.63
CA VAL A 91 6.12 -13.45 -21.52
C VAL A 91 5.98 -11.96 -21.25
N LEU A 92 6.02 -11.56 -19.98
CA LEU A 92 5.80 -10.18 -19.56
C LEU A 92 6.90 -9.17 -19.93
N PRO A 93 8.20 -9.50 -20.05
CA PRO A 93 9.21 -8.51 -20.43
C PRO A 93 9.23 -8.20 -21.93
N ARG A 94 8.25 -8.64 -22.72
CA ARG A 94 8.14 -8.25 -24.13
C ARG A 94 8.04 -6.73 -24.26
N SER A 95 8.70 -6.17 -25.28
CA SER A 95 8.77 -4.72 -25.51
C SER A 95 7.37 -4.09 -25.50
N GLY A 96 7.17 -3.11 -24.61
CA GLY A 96 5.94 -2.33 -24.51
C GLY A 96 4.95 -2.81 -23.44
N TYR A 97 5.26 -3.86 -22.68
CA TYR A 97 4.48 -4.27 -21.51
C TYR A 97 5.01 -3.63 -20.22
N ILE A 98 4.11 -3.25 -19.32
CA ILE A 98 4.44 -2.82 -17.95
C ILE A 98 3.69 -3.72 -16.97
N VAL A 99 4.41 -4.22 -15.97
CA VAL A 99 3.86 -5.08 -14.93
C VAL A 99 3.95 -4.37 -13.60
N TYR A 100 2.82 -4.27 -12.89
CA TYR A 100 2.78 -3.85 -11.50
C TYR A 100 2.58 -5.07 -10.60
N LEU A 101 3.50 -5.27 -9.65
CA LEU A 101 3.38 -6.22 -8.55
C LEU A 101 3.09 -5.43 -7.28
N VAL A 102 1.89 -5.58 -6.73
CA VAL A 102 1.49 -5.02 -5.44
C VAL A 102 1.48 -6.16 -4.43
N VAL A 103 2.51 -6.20 -3.59
CA VAL A 103 2.72 -7.26 -2.61
C VAL A 103 2.39 -6.72 -1.22
N ASP A 104 1.20 -7.07 -0.73
CA ASP A 104 0.76 -6.69 0.62
C ASP A 104 1.30 -7.67 1.68
N ASP A 105 1.47 -7.20 2.91
CA ASP A 105 2.01 -7.98 4.03
C ASP A 105 3.24 -8.84 3.67
N ALA A 106 4.22 -8.24 3.01
CA ALA A 106 5.48 -8.91 2.69
C ALA A 106 6.29 -9.15 3.98
N LEU A 107 6.15 -10.35 4.54
CA LEU A 107 6.93 -10.81 5.70
C LEU A 107 8.38 -11.02 5.26
N VAL A 108 9.27 -10.17 5.78
CA VAL A 108 10.74 -10.22 5.64
C VAL A 108 11.21 -10.63 4.25
N VAL A 109 11.52 -9.62 3.45
CA VAL A 109 12.28 -9.77 2.23
C VAL A 109 13.74 -10.08 2.58
N ASP A 110 14.03 -11.28 3.09
CA ASP A 110 15.39 -11.72 3.35
C ASP A 110 15.98 -12.31 2.07
N CYS A 111 17.08 -11.72 1.62
CA CYS A 111 17.77 -12.10 0.37
C CYS A 111 19.04 -12.92 0.64
N GLU A 112 19.27 -13.40 1.87
CA GLU A 112 20.46 -14.17 2.19
C GLU A 112 20.29 -15.67 1.89
N GLU A 113 21.09 -16.18 0.95
CA GLU A 113 21.28 -17.63 0.70
C GLU A 113 21.91 -18.38 1.90
N LYS A 114 22.32 -17.69 2.98
CA LYS A 114 23.19 -18.25 4.03
C LYS A 114 22.49 -18.65 5.34
N SER A 115 21.20 -18.41 5.52
CA SER A 115 20.48 -18.98 6.66
C SER A 115 19.99 -20.38 6.32
N LEU A 116 20.43 -21.38 7.09
CA LEU A 116 20.04 -22.79 7.03
C LEU A 116 18.53 -23.07 7.22
N SER A 117 17.71 -22.03 7.30
CA SER A 117 16.25 -22.09 7.24
C SER A 117 15.78 -21.40 5.95
N PRO A 118 15.38 -22.16 4.93
CA PRO A 118 14.89 -21.58 3.70
C PRO A 118 13.50 -20.98 3.96
N SER A 119 13.38 -19.66 3.95
CA SER A 119 12.15 -19.05 3.46
C SER A 119 12.14 -19.25 1.94
N LEU A 120 11.83 -20.49 1.50
CA LEU A 120 11.99 -21.00 0.13
C LEU A 120 11.42 -20.07 -0.97
N GLY A 121 10.49 -19.17 -0.65
CA GLY A 121 9.87 -18.24 -1.60
C GLY A 121 10.66 -16.99 -1.97
N ASN A 122 11.59 -16.51 -1.12
CA ASN A 122 12.22 -15.19 -1.33
C ASN A 122 13.20 -15.19 -2.51
N TYR A 123 14.02 -16.24 -2.66
CA TYR A 123 14.97 -16.34 -3.77
C TYR A 123 14.27 -16.43 -5.13
N ALA A 124 13.24 -17.28 -5.23
CA ALA A 124 12.46 -17.46 -6.45
C ALA A 124 11.80 -16.15 -6.90
N PHE A 125 11.20 -15.41 -5.96
CA PHE A 125 10.64 -14.08 -6.20
C PHE A 125 11.70 -13.13 -6.78
N TRP A 126 12.82 -12.93 -6.07
CA TRP A 126 13.85 -11.96 -6.46
C TRP A 126 14.59 -12.33 -7.74
N SER A 127 14.80 -13.62 -8.00
CA SER A 127 15.45 -14.10 -9.23
C SER A 127 14.68 -13.67 -10.49
N VAL A 128 13.35 -13.61 -10.42
CA VAL A 128 12.49 -13.14 -11.51
C VAL A 128 12.39 -11.63 -11.52
N VAL A 129 12.20 -10.98 -10.36
CA VAL A 129 12.16 -9.51 -10.28
C VAL A 129 13.39 -8.90 -10.96
N ARG A 130 14.59 -9.45 -10.70
CA ARG A 130 15.85 -9.03 -11.31
C ARG A 130 15.83 -9.06 -12.84
N ARG A 131 15.23 -10.09 -13.43
CA ARG A 131 15.17 -10.27 -14.90
C ARG A 131 14.19 -9.30 -15.55
N LEU A 132 13.22 -8.79 -14.79
CA LEU A 132 12.11 -7.99 -15.30
C LEU A 132 12.22 -6.50 -15.00
N ILE A 133 13.22 -6.04 -14.23
CA ILE A 133 13.33 -4.66 -13.71
C ILE A 133 12.91 -3.58 -14.71
N PRO A 134 13.38 -3.55 -15.98
CA PRO A 134 13.03 -2.46 -16.90
C PRO A 134 11.51 -2.27 -17.08
N ASN A 135 10.76 -3.38 -17.12
CA ASN A 135 9.32 -3.41 -17.39
C ASN A 135 8.49 -3.73 -16.14
N LEU A 136 9.13 -3.89 -14.98
CA LEU A 136 8.51 -4.28 -13.73
C LEU A 136 8.48 -3.11 -12.76
N ARG A 137 7.34 -2.96 -12.08
CA ARG A 137 7.07 -2.02 -11.01
C ARG A 137 6.62 -2.80 -9.80
N VAL A 138 7.31 -2.69 -8.66
CA VAL A 138 7.05 -3.49 -7.46
C VAL A 138 6.76 -2.56 -6.29
N LEU A 139 5.55 -2.65 -5.75
CA LEU A 139 5.16 -2.04 -4.50
C LEU A 139 5.18 -3.10 -3.40
N LEU A 140 6.08 -2.96 -2.44
CA LEU A 140 6.20 -3.85 -1.30
C LEU A 140 5.59 -3.19 -0.07
N VAL A 141 4.58 -3.80 0.53
CA VAL A 141 4.02 -3.32 1.79
C VAL A 141 4.54 -4.17 2.93
N VAL A 142 5.20 -3.53 3.90
CA VAL A 142 5.89 -4.22 4.99
C VAL A 142 5.50 -3.65 6.35
N GLY A 143 5.62 -4.47 7.39
CA GLY A 143 5.47 -4.04 8.77
C GLY A 143 6.65 -3.18 9.24
N ASP A 144 6.40 -2.38 10.29
CA ASP A 144 7.41 -1.48 10.87
C ASP A 144 8.65 -2.22 11.41
N GLY A 145 8.45 -3.41 11.96
CA GLY A 145 9.52 -4.28 12.45
C GLY A 145 10.27 -5.05 11.36
N SER A 146 9.92 -4.86 10.09
CA SER A 146 10.56 -5.55 8.98
C SER A 146 11.94 -4.93 8.67
N THR A 147 12.98 -5.72 8.86
CA THR A 147 14.35 -5.37 8.48
C THR A 147 14.44 -5.26 6.95
N LEU A 148 14.62 -4.05 6.42
CA LEU A 148 14.97 -3.86 5.02
C LEU A 148 16.50 -3.91 4.94
N ARG A 149 17.04 -4.99 4.39
CA ARG A 149 18.47 -5.05 4.02
C ARG A 149 18.62 -4.58 2.57
N SER A 150 19.75 -3.93 2.27
CA SER A 150 20.09 -3.60 0.90
C SER A 150 20.19 -4.88 0.09
N ILE A 151 19.41 -4.99 -0.99
CA ILE A 151 19.43 -6.13 -1.90
C ILE A 151 20.57 -5.95 -2.92
N SER A 152 21.72 -5.46 -2.47
CA SER A 152 22.86 -5.11 -3.34
C SER A 152 23.33 -6.28 -4.22
N TYR A 153 23.00 -7.52 -3.83
CA TYR A 153 23.28 -8.73 -4.61
C TYR A 153 22.25 -9.08 -5.70
N VAL A 154 20.99 -8.63 -5.59
CA VAL A 154 19.89 -9.05 -6.48
C VAL A 154 19.25 -7.88 -7.25
N SER A 155 19.43 -6.64 -6.80
CA SER A 155 18.99 -5.43 -7.51
C SER A 155 19.93 -4.25 -7.22
N PRO A 156 20.24 -3.38 -8.19
CA PRO A 156 20.95 -2.12 -7.92
C PRO A 156 20.09 -1.13 -7.10
N VAL A 157 18.82 -1.46 -6.83
CA VAL A 157 17.88 -0.60 -6.13
C VAL A 157 18.14 -0.66 -4.61
N ASP A 158 18.56 0.48 -4.06
CA ASP A 158 18.68 0.68 -2.63
C ASP A 158 17.29 0.82 -1.98
N LEU A 159 16.75 -0.30 -1.49
CA LEU A 159 15.44 -0.33 -0.81
C LEU A 159 15.38 0.55 0.44
N THR A 160 16.51 0.99 0.99
CA THR A 160 16.52 1.87 2.17
C THR A 160 16.17 3.31 1.82
N ARG A 161 16.31 3.71 0.56
CA ARG A 161 16.02 5.07 0.06
C ARG A 161 14.65 5.23 -0.58
N ASN A 162 13.95 4.12 -0.83
CA ASN A 162 12.67 4.09 -1.55
C ASN A 162 11.53 3.72 -0.59
N VAL A 163 11.53 4.30 0.60
CA VAL A 163 10.58 3.96 1.67
C VAL A 163 9.59 5.09 1.88
N VAL A 164 8.30 4.77 1.77
CA VAL A 164 7.19 5.56 2.31
C VAL A 164 6.94 5.08 3.73
N ASP A 165 7.05 5.98 4.70
CA ASP A 165 7.10 5.62 6.11
C ASP A 165 5.78 5.88 6.86
N ASN A 166 5.78 5.63 8.17
CA ASN A 166 4.63 5.88 9.03
C ASN A 166 4.13 7.33 9.00
N LYS A 167 5.01 8.31 8.84
CA LYS A 167 4.61 9.72 8.83
C LYS A 167 3.83 10.03 7.57
N ASP A 168 4.24 9.45 6.45
CA ASP A 168 3.52 9.54 5.18
C ASP A 168 2.17 8.79 5.21
N LEU A 169 2.06 7.73 6.04
CA LEU A 169 0.89 6.85 6.05
C LEU A 169 -0.22 7.27 7.02
N LYS A 170 0.11 7.99 8.09
CA LYS A 170 -0.90 8.56 9.00
C LYS A 170 -1.74 9.59 8.25
N PHE A 171 -2.96 9.81 8.73
CA PHE A 171 -3.70 10.96 8.25
C PHE A 171 -2.98 12.24 8.66
N ALA A 172 -2.77 13.12 7.69
CA ALA A 172 -2.47 14.51 7.96
C ALA A 172 -3.71 15.20 8.54
N HIS A 173 -3.50 16.33 9.21
CA HIS A 173 -4.58 17.02 9.92
C HIS A 173 -5.76 17.41 8.99
N ASP A 174 -5.47 17.84 7.77
CA ASP A 174 -6.45 18.11 6.72
C ASP A 174 -7.18 16.83 6.25
N GLU A 175 -6.48 15.70 6.11
CA GLU A 175 -7.08 14.41 5.81
C GLU A 175 -8.05 13.95 6.93
N ILE A 176 -7.71 14.23 8.20
CA ILE A 176 -8.62 13.95 9.34
C ILE A 176 -9.89 14.79 9.22
N ARG A 177 -9.76 16.09 8.94
CA ARG A 177 -10.93 16.98 8.74
C ARG A 177 -11.81 16.48 7.61
N GLU A 178 -11.22 16.16 6.45
CA GLU A 178 -11.96 15.62 5.31
C GLU A 178 -12.68 14.31 5.68
N TYR A 179 -12.00 13.41 6.39
CA TYR A 179 -12.60 12.15 6.83
C TYR A 179 -13.78 12.37 7.77
N VAL A 180 -13.61 13.20 8.81
CA VAL A 180 -14.68 13.49 9.78
C VAL A 180 -15.87 14.11 9.07
N PHE A 181 -15.64 15.11 8.21
CA PHE A 181 -16.72 15.75 7.46
C PHE A 181 -17.54 14.75 6.64
N LYS A 182 -16.87 13.83 5.93
CA LYS A 182 -17.55 12.87 5.05
C LYS A 182 -18.19 11.71 5.80
N CYS A 183 -17.64 11.30 6.94
CA CYS A 183 -17.96 10.01 7.57
C CYS A 183 -18.66 10.13 8.92
N PHE A 184 -18.60 11.27 9.60
CA PHE A 184 -19.21 11.42 10.91
C PHE A 184 -20.67 11.87 10.79
N ARG A 185 -21.60 11.02 11.22
CA ARG A 185 -23.05 11.30 11.17
C ARG A 185 -23.46 12.44 12.10
N GLY A 186 -22.71 12.65 13.17
CA GLY A 186 -22.93 13.73 14.14
C GLY A 186 -22.34 15.08 13.72
N ILE A 187 -21.90 15.24 12.47
CA ILE A 187 -21.24 16.47 12.00
C ILE A 187 -22.10 17.73 12.24
N GLY A 188 -23.42 17.64 12.05
CA GLY A 188 -24.33 18.75 12.30
C GLY A 188 -24.40 19.20 13.77
N ASN A 189 -23.98 18.36 14.73
CA ASN A 189 -23.87 18.76 16.14
C ASN A 189 -22.56 19.54 16.43
N LEU A 190 -21.61 19.52 15.50
CA LEU A 190 -20.37 20.28 15.55
C LEU A 190 -20.48 21.62 14.80
N GLU A 191 -21.61 21.86 14.12
CA GLU A 191 -21.95 23.09 13.42
C GLU A 191 -22.80 23.97 14.35
N VAL A 192 -22.28 25.15 14.73
CA VAL A 192 -23.01 26.07 15.64
C VAL A 192 -23.95 27.01 14.88
N SER A 193 -23.91 27.04 13.54
CA SER A 193 -24.79 27.84 12.70
C SER A 193 -24.70 27.42 11.24
N GLU A 194 -25.84 27.43 10.53
CA GLU A 194 -26.00 27.05 9.11
C GLU A 194 -25.15 27.87 8.12
N ALA A 195 -24.44 28.91 8.58
CA ALA A 195 -23.68 29.84 7.73
C ALA A 195 -22.17 29.88 7.99
N ILE A 196 -21.63 29.01 8.85
CA ILE A 196 -20.20 29.00 9.18
C ILE A 196 -19.49 27.99 8.27
N ASP A 197 -18.53 28.49 7.48
CA ASP A 197 -17.59 27.66 6.74
C ASP A 197 -17.00 26.59 7.66
N MET A 198 -17.08 25.32 7.26
CA MET A 198 -16.65 24.21 8.09
C MET A 198 -15.19 24.30 8.52
N ASP A 199 -14.35 24.93 7.71
CA ASP A 199 -12.95 25.21 8.05
C ASP A 199 -12.80 26.24 9.19
N THR A 200 -13.89 26.83 9.65
CA THR A 200 -13.93 27.84 10.72
C THR A 200 -14.79 27.45 11.93
N SER A 201 -15.52 26.33 11.90
CA SER A 201 -16.28 25.88 13.07
C SER A 201 -15.34 25.43 14.19
N ARG A 202 -15.32 26.19 15.29
CA ARG A 202 -14.46 25.91 16.44
C ARG A 202 -14.63 24.48 16.98
N TRP A 203 -15.86 23.96 17.08
CA TRP A 203 -16.08 22.63 17.64
C TRP A 203 -15.68 21.51 16.69
N PHE A 204 -15.85 21.72 15.39
CA PHE A 204 -15.33 20.80 14.39
C PHE A 204 -13.81 20.72 14.46
N LEU A 205 -13.12 21.86 14.47
CA LEU A 205 -11.66 21.92 14.59
C LEU A 205 -11.18 21.25 15.88
N VAL A 206 -11.79 21.58 17.02
CA VAL A 206 -11.46 20.97 18.32
C VAL A 206 -11.71 19.47 18.31
N PHE A 207 -12.78 18.99 17.68
CA PHE A 207 -13.04 17.55 17.57
C PHE A 207 -11.96 16.85 16.74
N CYS A 208 -11.55 17.42 15.60
CA CYS A 208 -10.47 16.90 14.77
C CYS A 208 -9.13 16.88 15.52
N ASP A 209 -8.80 17.94 16.26
CA ASP A 209 -7.59 18.00 17.10
C ASP A 209 -7.56 16.88 18.15
N HIS A 210 -8.69 16.65 18.84
CA HIS A 210 -8.79 15.57 19.84
C HIS A 210 -8.72 14.19 19.19
N LEU A 211 -9.34 14.01 18.02
CA LEU A 211 -9.26 12.74 17.30
C LEU A 211 -7.81 12.46 16.87
N GLU A 212 -7.09 13.46 16.35
CA GLU A 212 -5.68 13.32 16.01
C GLU A 212 -4.84 13.01 17.25
N TRP A 213 -5.04 13.74 18.34
CA TRP A 213 -4.31 13.54 19.60
C TRP A 213 -4.53 12.12 20.17
N LEU A 214 -5.79 11.66 20.21
CA LEU A 214 -6.14 10.32 20.73
C LEU A 214 -5.59 9.18 19.87
N THR A 215 -5.60 9.35 18.55
CA THR A 215 -5.27 8.27 17.61
C THR A 215 -3.85 8.35 17.08
N GLY A 216 -3.14 9.45 17.35
CA GLY A 216 -1.86 9.78 16.74
C GLY A 216 -1.90 9.80 15.21
N GLY A 217 -3.06 10.11 14.62
CA GLY A 217 -3.32 10.09 13.17
C GLY A 217 -3.36 8.71 12.51
N HIS A 218 -3.40 7.62 13.28
CA HIS A 218 -3.49 6.27 12.71
C HIS A 218 -4.85 6.09 12.04
N VAL A 219 -4.84 5.88 10.71
CA VAL A 219 -6.03 5.76 9.87
C VAL A 219 -7.07 4.79 10.44
N GLY A 220 -6.65 3.56 10.79
CA GLY A 220 -7.56 2.55 11.32
C GLY A 220 -8.13 2.90 12.69
N LEU A 221 -7.39 3.63 13.53
CA LEU A 221 -7.89 4.11 14.82
C LEU A 221 -8.88 5.27 14.62
N CYS A 222 -8.58 6.21 13.72
CA CYS A 222 -9.53 7.26 13.34
C CYS A 222 -10.86 6.66 12.84
N VAL A 223 -10.77 5.69 11.93
CA VAL A 223 -11.93 4.98 11.38
C VAL A 223 -12.71 4.28 12.48
N ALA A 224 -12.04 3.51 13.35
CA ALA A 224 -12.69 2.78 14.43
C ALA A 224 -13.37 3.70 15.45
N THR A 225 -12.75 4.84 15.78
CA THR A 225 -13.34 5.85 16.68
C THR A 225 -14.60 6.45 16.07
N ILE A 226 -14.55 6.92 14.82
CA ILE A 226 -15.72 7.48 14.14
C ILE A 226 -16.82 6.44 13.95
N ASP A 227 -16.49 5.22 13.57
CA ASP A 227 -17.45 4.12 13.45
C ASP A 227 -18.12 3.80 14.80
N THR A 228 -17.41 3.98 15.92
CA THR A 228 -17.95 3.78 17.26
C THR A 228 -18.87 4.94 17.66
N LEU A 229 -18.50 6.19 17.37
CA LEU A 229 -19.30 7.37 17.66
C LEU A 229 -20.56 7.47 16.78
N ASN A 230 -20.58 6.81 15.63
CA ASN A 230 -21.73 6.73 14.72
C ASN A 230 -22.79 5.69 15.13
N LYS A 231 -22.53 4.88 16.15
CA LYS A 231 -23.48 3.91 16.73
C LYS A 231 -24.39 4.59 17.73
#